data_AF-A0AB40CJ18-F1
#
_entry.id   AF-A0AB40CJ18-F1
#
_cell.length_a   1.000
_cell.length_b   1.000
_cell.length_c   1.000
_cell.angle_alpha   90.00
_cell.angle_beta   90.00
_cell.angle_gamma   90.00
#
_symmetry.space_group_name_H-M   'P 1'
#
loop_
_entity.id
_entity.type
_entity.pdbx_description
1 polymer ?
#
loop_
_entity_poly.entity_id
_entity_poly.type
_entity_poly.pdbx_seq_one_letter_code
_entity_poly.pdbx_strand_id
1 'polypeptide(L)' 'MMEEASLRESIVGCQKQERNDTKKSAIHAEIARVNQLPPNSSYAVHRMRVLNKILHLMAIERSRSQDEELELLFAGLSL' A
#
# COMPACT_ATOMS: atom_id res chain seq x y z
N MET A 1 -19.73 12.57 -25.61
CA MET A 1 -18.33 12.41 -25.17
C MET A 1 -18.14 12.47 -23.65
N MET A 2 -19.11 12.92 -22.84
CA MET A 2 -18.99 12.92 -21.36
C MET A 2 -19.33 11.58 -20.68
N GLU A 3 -20.00 10.66 -21.36
CA GLU A 3 -20.51 9.40 -20.76
C GLU A 3 -19.44 8.29 -20.68
N GLU A 4 -18.49 8.25 -21.63
CA GLU A 4 -17.36 7.31 -21.65
C GLU A 4 -16.31 7.58 -20.55
N ALA A 5 -16.16 8.84 -20.11
CA ALA A 5 -15.20 9.21 -19.06
C ALA A 5 -15.64 8.72 -17.67
N SER A 6 -16.93 8.81 -17.37
CA SER A 6 -17.52 8.40 -16.08
C SER A 6 -17.47 6.88 -15.85
N LEU A 7 -17.61 6.08 -16.91
CA LEU A 7 -17.47 4.62 -16.86
C LEU A 7 -16.02 4.19 -16.60
N ARG A 8 -15.04 4.88 -17.22
CA ARG A 8 -13.61 4.60 -17.01
C ARG A 8 -13.15 4.94 -15.60
N GLU A 9 -13.63 6.03 -15.02
CA GLU A 9 -13.32 6.40 -13.62
C GLU A 9 -13.91 5.39 -12.62
N SER A 10 -15.11 4.87 -12.90
CA SER A 10 -15.77 3.85 -12.06
C SER A 10 -15.03 2.50 -12.07
N ILE A 11 -14.50 2.10 -13.23
CA ILE A 11 -13.70 0.86 -13.38
C ILE A 11 -12.32 1.01 -12.71
N VAL A 12 -11.67 2.16 -12.86
CA VAL A 12 -10.37 2.44 -12.20
C VAL A 12 -10.51 2.53 -10.69
N GLY A 13 -11.61 3.09 -10.17
CA GLY A 13 -11.91 3.12 -8.74
C GLY A 13 -12.08 1.72 -8.13
N CYS A 14 -12.86 0.85 -8.80
CA CYS A 14 -13.08 -0.53 -8.35
C CYS A 14 -11.77 -1.36 -8.32
N GLN A 15 -10.95 -1.26 -9.36
CA GLN A 15 -9.67 -1.98 -9.44
C GLN A 15 -8.64 -1.51 -8.41
N LYS A 16 -8.62 -0.21 -8.09
CA LYS A 16 -7.75 0.33 -7.03
C LYS A 16 -8.14 -0.19 -5.65
N GLN A 17 -9.44 -0.31 -5.38
CA GLN A 17 -9.95 -0.81 -4.11
C GLN A 17 -9.60 -2.30 -3.91
N GLU A 18 -9.91 -3.16 -4.88
CA GLU A 18 -9.60 -4.60 -4.81
C GLU A 18 -8.10 -4.88 -4.66
N ARG A 19 -7.25 -4.11 -5.36
CA ARG A 19 -5.80 -4.20 -5.25
C ARG A 19 -5.30 -3.74 -3.87
N ASN A 20 -5.95 -2.74 -3.27
CA ASN A 20 -5.60 -2.27 -1.92
C ASN A 20 -5.97 -3.32 -0.86
N ASP A 21 -7.14 -3.93 -0.99
CA ASP A 21 -7.61 -4.97 -0.07
C ASP A 21 -6.77 -6.25 -0.16
N THR A 22 -6.33 -6.62 -1.38
CA THR A 22 -5.38 -7.72 -1.58
C THR A 22 -4.03 -7.44 -0.91
N LYS A 23 -3.51 -6.21 -1.03
CA LYS A 23 -2.26 -5.78 -0.39
C LYS A 23 -2.38 -5.80 1.15
N LYS A 24 -3.49 -5.30 1.70
CA LYS A 24 -3.74 -5.35 3.16
C LYS A 24 -3.78 -6.79 3.67
N SER A 25 -4.47 -7.69 2.95
CA SER A 25 -4.52 -9.11 3.30
C SER A 25 -3.12 -9.74 3.32
N ALA A 26 -2.29 -9.47 2.32
CA ALA A 26 -0.91 -9.96 2.28
C ALA A 26 -0.07 -9.45 3.46
N ILE A 27 -0.24 -8.19 3.87
CA ILE A 27 0.45 -7.61 5.04
C ILE A 27 -0.02 -8.27 6.33
N HIS A 28 -1.33 -8.49 6.51
CA HIS A 28 -1.86 -9.19 7.69
C HIS A 28 -1.36 -10.63 7.78
N ALA A 29 -1.26 -11.34 6.66
CA ALA A 29 -0.67 -12.68 6.62
C ALA A 29 0.81 -12.66 7.04
N GLU A 30 1.58 -11.64 6.64
CA GLU A 30 2.96 -11.48 7.08
C GLU A 30 3.06 -11.13 8.57
N ILE A 31 2.19 -10.26 9.10
CA ILE A 31 2.12 -9.97 10.55
C ILE A 31 1.89 -11.27 11.33
N ALA A 32 0.96 -12.12 10.87
CA ALA A 32 0.69 -13.40 11.50
C ALA A 32 1.91 -14.34 11.47
N ARG A 33 2.71 -14.32 10.39
CA ARG A 33 3.99 -15.07 10.32
C ARG A 33 5.03 -14.51 11.28
N VAL A 34 5.20 -13.19 11.33
CA VAL A 34 6.18 -12.53 12.20
C VAL A 34 5.85 -12.75 13.68
N ASN A 35 4.57 -12.79 14.04
CA ASN A 35 4.13 -13.08 15.41
C ASN A 35 4.46 -14.50 15.89
N GLN A 36 4.80 -15.43 14.98
CA GLN A 36 5.28 -16.77 15.33
C GLN A 36 6.78 -16.81 15.62
N LEU A 37 7.51 -15.71 15.35
CA LEU A 37 8.94 -15.61 15.59
C LEU A 37 9.23 -15.18 17.04
N PRO A 38 10.45 -15.43 17.56
CA PRO A 38 10.87 -14.90 18.84
C PRO A 38 10.71 -13.36 18.89
N PRO A 39 9.93 -12.81 19.86
CA PRO A 39 9.56 -11.39 19.89
C PRO A 39 10.75 -10.44 19.96
N ASN A 40 11.86 -10.91 20.53
CA ASN A 40 13.05 -10.12 20.78
C ASN A 40 14.09 -10.25 19.66
N SER A 41 13.78 -11.02 18.60
CA SER A 41 14.68 -11.11 17.45
C SER A 41 14.71 -9.79 16.70
N SER A 42 15.91 -9.33 16.35
CA SER A 42 16.10 -8.06 15.62
C SER A 42 15.26 -8.01 14.33
N TYR A 43 15.15 -9.15 13.63
CA TYR A 43 14.31 -9.27 12.44
C TYR A 43 12.83 -9.06 12.76
N ALA A 44 12.25 -9.77 13.75
CA ALA A 44 10.83 -9.64 14.06
C ALA A 44 10.45 -8.21 14.47
N VAL A 45 11.27 -7.59 15.31
CA VAL A 45 11.07 -6.19 15.74
C VAL A 45 11.12 -5.24 14.55
N HIS A 46 12.14 -5.34 13.71
CA HIS A 46 12.29 -4.48 12.54
C HIS A 46 11.16 -4.69 11.53
N ARG A 47 10.86 -5.96 11.21
CA ARG A 47 9.82 -6.34 10.26
C ARG A 47 8.45 -5.84 10.68
N MET A 48 8.10 -5.98 11.96
CA MET A 48 6.83 -5.47 12.49
C MET A 48 6.72 -3.95 12.36
N ARG A 49 7.80 -3.20 12.61
CA ARG A 49 7.83 -1.73 12.40
C ARG A 49 7.58 -1.37 10.94
N VAL A 50 8.21 -2.07 10.00
CA VAL A 50 8.02 -1.84 8.56
C VAL A 50 6.58 -2.13 8.15
N LEU A 51 6.01 -3.28 8.55
CA LEU A 51 4.64 -3.66 8.21
C LEU A 51 3.61 -2.66 8.75
N ASN A 52 3.79 -2.21 10.00
CA ASN A 52 2.94 -1.18 10.59
C ASN A 52 3.06 0.15 9.85
N LYS A 53 4.27 0.54 9.42
CA LYS A 53 4.46 1.75 8.62
C LYS A 53 3.77 1.65 7.27
N ILE A 54 3.82 0.50 6.60
CA ILE A 54 3.13 0.27 5.33
C ILE A 54 1.61 0.38 5.52
N LEU A 55 1.03 -0.28 6.54
CA LEU A 55 -0.40 -0.17 6.82
C LEU A 55 -0.84 1.27 7.06
N HIS A 56 -0.08 2.03 7.85
CA HIS A 56 -0.35 3.43 8.07
C HIS A 56 -0.31 4.23 6.76
N LEU A 57 0.72 4.04 5.92
CA LEU A 57 0.84 4.72 4.62
C LEU A 57 -0.27 4.37 3.64
N MET A 58 -0.88 3.18 3.75
CA MET A 58 -2.02 2.76 2.94
C MET A 58 -3.35 3.33 3.41
N ALA A 59 -3.45 3.76 4.67
CA ALA A 59 -4.64 4.39 5.23
C ALA A 59 -4.71 5.91 4.97
N ILE A 60 -3.59 6.52 4.56
CA ILE A 60 -3.56 7.94 4.19
C ILE A 60 -4.26 8.12 2.85
N GLU A 61 -5.29 8.95 2.83
CA GLU A 61 -5.87 9.45 1.59
C GLU A 61 -4.88 10.42 0.92
N ARG A 62 -4.57 10.16 -0.35
CA ARG A 62 -3.70 11.02 -1.16
C ARG A 62 -4.49 11.65 -2.29
N SER A 63 -4.19 12.90 -2.59
CA SER A 63 -4.66 13.51 -3.82
C SER A 63 -3.91 12.93 -5.02
N ARG A 64 -4.49 13.07 -6.21
CA ARG A 64 -3.84 12.66 -7.46
C ARG A 64 -2.46 13.31 -7.65
N SER A 65 -2.32 14.60 -7.31
CA SER A 65 -1.05 15.32 -7.43
C SER A 65 0.03 14.78 -6.48
N GLN A 66 -0.35 14.34 -5.29
CA GLN A 66 0.57 13.72 -4.34
C GLN A 66 1.05 12.36 -4.81
N ASP A 67 0.18 11.55 -5.43
CA ASP A 67 0.57 10.26 -6.01
C ASP A 67 1.56 10.46 -7.17
N GLU A 68 1.32 11.45 -8.04
CA GLU A 68 2.22 11.79 -9.16
C GLU A 68 3.59 12.28 -8.67
N GLU A 69 3.63 13.14 -7.65
CA GLU A 69 4.88 13.60 -7.03
C GLU A 69 5.66 12.44 -6.39
N LEU A 70 4.97 11.53 -5.69
CA LEU A 70 5.59 10.34 -5.10
C LEU A 70 6.19 9.42 -6.17
N GLU A 71 5.48 9.16 -7.27
CA GLU A 71 6.00 8.36 -8.39
C GLU A 71 7.26 8.99 -8.99
N LEU A 72 7.28 10.32 -9.17
CA LEU A 72 8.45 11.03 -9.68
C LEU A 72 9.64 10.95 -8.71
N LEU A 73 9.39 11.12 -7.41
CA LEU A 73 10.43 10.99 -6.38
C LEU A 73 11.06 9.59 -6.40
N PHE A 74 10.24 8.54 -6.48
CA PHE A 74 10.74 7.17 -6.55
C PHE A 74 11.44 6.85 -7.87
N ALA A 75 11.02 7.42 -9.00
CA ALA A 75 11.71 7.25 -10.28
C ALA A 75 13.13 7.85 -10.28
N GLY A 76 13.37 8.89 -9.47
CA GLY A 76 14.69 9.49 -9.27
C GLY A 76 15.60 8.75 -8.28
N LEU A 77 15.04 7.84 -7.48
CA LEU A 77 15.82 7.00 -6.57
C LEU A 77 16.27 5.76 -7.34
N SER A 78 17.58 5.62 -7.57
CA SER A 78 18.17 4.38 -8.10
C SER A 78 18.17 3.28 -7.02
N LEU A 79 16.98 2.79 -6.66
CA LEU A 79 16.74 1.73 -5.68
C LEU A 79 16.62 0.36 -6.37
#